data_AF-A0A2D9N7X3-F1
#
_entry.id   AF-A0A2D9N7X3-F1
#
_cell.length_a   1.000
_cell.length_b   1.000
_cell.length_c   1.000
_cell.angle_alpha   90.00
_cell.angle_beta   90.00
_cell.angle_gamma   90.00
#
_symmetry.space_group_name_H-M   'P 1'
#
loop_
_entity.id
_entity.type
_entity.pdbx_description
1 polymer ?
#
loop_
_entity_poly.entity_id
_entity_poly.type
_entity_poly.pdbx_seq_one_letter_code
_entity_poly.pdbx_strand_id
1 'polypeptide(L)'
;MRNKSFLKDLYALIPLVFSGLLCIALIFLLWQKNTASPEFVTTLSGLSSLFIAISGFLSAVIMVYLALAAMNLKNTRAHVIDNLGKVTEKMHHFRTIVDILYRSKMWLPGLREYIDDEFAGLNFFEVKEFYKGKSKIAIEFLQENHNYADTENLYLELKSLLMTSPKDKTIPENITYPKIYNQDIVAKWLEHKCGSGLWFYFGYKYAVYKEALDLNAVFERHQEKIMKLANTIDSEAFEDSSFNEVFLSKLGEYMTKEVLPKLFQFQFNSTKSMPNLIKYLYGIFLSLVFFGVLLPLCFLLFGLSIVVLFISYSFVISLIFFIATTFYQFLSKEANS
;
A
#
# COMPACT_ATOMS: atom_id res chain seq x y z
N MET A 1 -19.62 3.19 14.85
CA MET A 1 -18.52 2.20 14.78
C MET A 1 -17.44 2.45 15.85
N ARG A 2 -17.76 2.52 17.16
CA ARG A 2 -16.80 2.96 18.21
C ARG A 2 -16.37 1.89 19.24
N ASN A 3 -17.02 0.72 19.28
CA ASN A 3 -16.80 -0.28 20.35
C ASN A 3 -15.81 -1.41 20.04
N LYS A 4 -15.29 -1.53 18.80
CA LYS A 4 -14.33 -2.60 18.44
C LYS A 4 -12.88 -2.32 18.90
N SER A 5 -12.52 -1.07 19.21
CA SER A 5 -11.15 -0.72 19.65
C SER A 5 -10.90 -1.11 21.10
N PHE A 6 -11.85 -0.79 22.00
CA PHE A 6 -11.63 -0.87 23.44
C PHE A 6 -11.41 -2.30 23.95
N LEU A 7 -12.20 -3.26 23.45
CA LEU A 7 -12.00 -4.68 23.78
C LEU A 7 -10.69 -5.23 23.21
N LYS A 8 -10.26 -4.73 22.05
CA LYS A 8 -9.02 -5.17 21.38
C LYS A 8 -7.76 -4.68 22.11
N ASP A 9 -7.85 -3.51 22.75
CA ASP A 9 -6.77 -2.95 23.57
C ASP A 9 -6.74 -3.60 24.98
N LEU A 10 -7.89 -4.01 25.52
CA LEU A 10 -8.01 -4.65 26.84
C LEU A 10 -7.19 -5.95 26.96
N TYR A 11 -7.19 -6.78 25.91
CA TYR A 11 -6.47 -8.07 25.92
C TYR A 11 -4.95 -7.94 25.92
N ALA A 12 -4.39 -6.85 25.40
CA ALA A 12 -2.95 -6.55 25.48
C ALA A 12 -2.59 -5.81 26.78
N LEU A 13 -3.51 -4.99 27.29
CA LEU A 13 -3.31 -4.19 28.50
C LEU A 13 -3.31 -5.06 29.77
N ILE A 14 -4.14 -6.11 29.81
CA ILE A 14 -4.22 -7.02 30.96
C ILE A 14 -2.87 -7.71 31.24
N PRO A 15 -2.23 -8.43 30.28
CA PRO A 15 -0.91 -9.02 30.49
C PRO A 15 0.16 -8.01 30.86
N LEU A 16 0.09 -6.78 30.32
CA LEU A 16 1.03 -5.71 30.62
C LEU A 16 0.90 -5.24 32.09
N VAL A 17 -0.33 -5.08 32.59
CA VAL A 17 -0.57 -4.72 33.99
C VAL A 17 -0.08 -5.83 34.92
N PHE A 18 -0.40 -7.09 34.61
CA PHE A 18 0.06 -8.22 35.41
C PHE A 18 1.58 -8.40 35.39
N SER A 19 2.25 -8.18 34.25
CA SER A 19 3.72 -8.22 34.18
C SER A 19 4.36 -7.07 34.94
N GLY A 20 3.77 -5.87 34.90
CA GLY A 20 4.19 -4.73 35.70
C GLY A 20 4.03 -4.96 37.21
N LEU A 21 2.89 -5.49 37.64
CA LEU A 21 2.65 -5.88 39.03
C LEU A 21 3.62 -6.97 39.49
N LEU A 22 3.87 -7.97 38.64
CA LEU A 22 4.88 -9.00 38.90
C LEU A 22 6.27 -8.38 39.08
N CYS A 23 6.63 -7.38 38.27
CA CYS A 23 7.94 -6.72 38.35
C CYS A 23 8.11 -6.03 39.71
N ILE A 24 7.11 -5.24 40.11
CA ILE A 24 7.11 -4.52 41.40
C ILE A 24 7.13 -5.52 42.57
N ALA A 25 6.32 -6.58 42.49
CA ALA A 25 6.26 -7.61 43.52
C ALA A 25 7.61 -8.32 43.67
N LEU A 26 8.27 -8.68 42.57
CA LEU A 26 9.59 -9.31 42.60
C LEU A 26 10.65 -8.36 43.19
N ILE A 27 10.66 -7.08 42.82
CA ILE A 27 11.59 -6.10 43.42
C ILE A 27 11.39 -6.04 44.94
N PHE A 28 10.14 -5.95 45.40
CA PHE A 28 9.82 -5.90 46.82
C PHE A 28 10.25 -7.18 47.56
N LEU A 29 9.98 -8.35 47.00
CA LEU A 29 10.36 -9.64 47.58
C LEU A 29 11.88 -9.81 47.66
N LEU A 30 12.61 -9.42 46.61
CA LEU A 30 14.07 -9.45 46.60
C LEU A 30 14.66 -8.49 47.62
N TRP A 31 14.09 -7.29 47.77
CA TRP A 31 14.48 -6.34 48.81
C TRP A 31 14.26 -6.92 50.21
N GLN A 32 13.07 -7.47 50.48
CA GLN A 32 12.76 -8.06 51.79
C GLN A 32 13.70 -9.22 52.11
N LYS A 33 13.99 -10.08 51.12
CA LYS A 33 14.91 -11.21 51.27
C LYS A 33 16.33 -10.74 51.61
N ASN A 34 16.78 -9.65 50.97
CA ASN A 34 18.07 -9.03 51.25
C ASN A 34 18.18 -8.50 52.68
N THR A 35 17.10 -7.92 53.24
CA THR A 35 17.10 -7.47 54.64
C THR A 35 17.05 -8.62 55.65
N ALA A 36 16.47 -9.76 55.26
CA ALA A 36 16.28 -10.91 56.15
C ALA A 36 17.47 -11.88 56.17
N SER A 37 18.33 -11.89 55.14
CA SER A 37 19.42 -12.86 55.00
C SER A 37 20.70 -12.19 54.48
N PRO A 38 21.77 -12.13 55.29
CA PRO A 38 23.04 -11.52 54.90
C PRO A 38 23.74 -12.21 53.72
N GLU A 39 23.55 -13.52 53.56
CA GLU A 39 24.16 -14.35 52.51
C GLU A 39 23.44 -14.23 51.15
N PHE A 40 22.32 -13.51 51.10
CA PHE A 40 21.52 -13.41 49.89
C PHE A 40 22.24 -12.64 48.77
N VAL A 41 23.02 -11.61 49.12
CA VAL A 41 23.77 -10.78 48.16
C VAL A 41 24.79 -11.62 47.39
N THR A 42 25.56 -12.44 48.09
CA THR A 42 26.60 -13.30 47.48
C THR A 42 25.96 -14.35 46.58
N THR A 43 24.85 -14.95 47.03
CA THR A 43 24.09 -15.91 46.23
C THR A 43 23.54 -15.29 44.94
N LEU A 44 22.89 -14.12 45.04
CA LEU A 44 22.28 -13.46 43.88
C LEU A 44 23.33 -13.01 42.86
N SER A 45 24.48 -12.51 43.34
CA SER A 45 25.62 -12.11 42.52
C SER A 45 26.26 -13.32 41.83
N GLY A 46 26.33 -14.48 42.51
CA GLY A 46 26.81 -15.73 41.93
C GLY A 46 25.97 -16.24 40.76
N LEU A 47 24.69 -15.88 40.71
CA LEU A 47 23.77 -16.23 39.62
C LEU A 47 23.84 -15.27 38.42
N SER A 48 24.52 -14.12 38.54
CA SER A 48 24.54 -13.10 37.49
C SER A 48 25.18 -13.58 36.19
N SER A 49 26.22 -14.40 36.24
CA SER A 49 26.84 -14.97 35.04
C SER A 49 25.86 -15.85 34.25
N LEU A 50 25.14 -16.73 34.94
CA LEU A 50 24.12 -17.60 34.35
C LEU A 50 22.97 -16.78 33.76
N PHE A 51 22.51 -15.77 34.50
CA PHE A 51 21.42 -14.90 34.07
C PHE A 51 21.79 -14.09 32.82
N ILE A 52 23.01 -13.54 32.78
CA ILE A 52 23.57 -12.87 31.60
C ILE A 52 23.63 -13.85 30.43
N ALA A 53 24.11 -15.07 30.64
CA ALA A 53 24.23 -16.07 29.58
C ALA A 53 22.86 -16.42 28.96
N ILE A 54 21.84 -16.65 29.78
CA ILE A 54 20.47 -16.94 29.31
C ILE A 54 19.89 -15.75 28.54
N SER A 55 19.99 -14.55 29.12
CA SER A 55 19.46 -13.32 28.49
C SER A 55 20.19 -12.98 27.19
N GLY A 56 21.51 -13.17 27.16
CA GLY A 56 22.35 -12.99 25.99
C GLY A 56 22.02 -13.97 24.89
N PHE A 57 21.84 -15.26 25.22
CA PHE A 57 21.42 -16.28 24.26
C PHE A 57 20.06 -15.94 23.64
N LEU A 58 19.06 -15.61 24.46
CA LEU A 58 17.73 -15.24 23.97
C LEU A 58 17.77 -14.00 23.06
N SER A 59 18.56 -12.99 23.47
CA SER A 59 18.75 -11.77 22.67
C SER A 59 19.42 -12.06 21.33
N ALA A 60 20.42 -12.96 21.30
CA ALA A 60 21.09 -13.37 20.08
C ALA A 60 20.15 -14.08 19.10
N VAL A 61 19.29 -14.97 19.61
CA VAL A 61 18.26 -15.64 18.78
C VAL A 61 17.30 -14.62 18.15
N ILE A 62 16.80 -13.66 18.95
CA ILE A 62 15.91 -12.61 18.44
C ILE A 62 16.63 -11.73 17.41
N MET A 63 17.90 -11.38 17.66
CA MET A 63 18.71 -10.58 16.73
C MET A 63 18.88 -11.27 15.37
N VAL A 64 19.19 -12.56 15.36
CA VAL A 64 19.31 -13.35 14.11
C VAL A 64 17.98 -13.34 13.36
N TYR A 65 16.86 -13.55 14.05
CA TYR A 65 15.53 -13.47 13.44
C TYR A 65 15.25 -12.07 12.86
N LEU A 66 15.53 -11.00 13.60
CA LEU A 66 15.33 -9.62 13.15
C LEU A 66 16.18 -9.31 11.91
N ALA A 67 17.42 -9.79 11.87
CA ALA A 67 18.31 -9.64 10.70
C ALA A 67 17.74 -10.35 9.46
N LEU A 68 17.31 -11.61 9.60
CA LEU A 68 16.67 -12.35 8.52
C LEU A 68 15.38 -11.69 8.04
N ALA A 69 14.54 -11.22 8.97
CA ALA A 69 13.30 -10.52 8.65
C ALA A 69 13.57 -9.19 7.90
N ALA A 70 14.59 -8.43 8.32
CA ALA A 70 15.00 -7.21 7.63
C ALA A 70 15.51 -7.48 6.21
N MET A 71 16.31 -8.53 6.02
CA MET A 71 16.79 -8.95 4.70
C MET A 71 15.63 -9.37 3.79
N ASN A 72 14.69 -10.17 4.30
CA ASN A 72 13.50 -10.59 3.55
C ASN A 72 12.64 -9.39 3.15
N LEU A 73 12.39 -8.45 4.07
CA LEU A 73 11.67 -7.22 3.74
C LEU A 73 12.36 -6.40 2.66
N LYS A 74 13.69 -6.27 2.72
CA LYS A 74 14.47 -5.58 1.69
C LYS A 74 14.31 -6.25 0.33
N ASN A 75 14.43 -7.58 0.27
CA ASN A 75 14.31 -8.35 -0.96
C ASN A 75 12.90 -8.27 -1.55
N THR A 76 11.87 -8.47 -0.72
CA THR A 76 10.46 -8.33 -1.14
C THR A 76 10.20 -6.92 -1.66
N ARG A 77 10.69 -5.88 -0.97
CA ARG A 77 10.51 -4.49 -1.41
C ARG A 77 11.20 -4.22 -2.75
N ALA A 78 12.41 -4.73 -2.95
CA ALA A 78 13.11 -4.60 -4.24
C ALA A 78 12.31 -5.26 -5.38
N HIS A 79 11.80 -6.47 -5.15
CA HIS A 79 10.96 -7.17 -6.13
C HIS A 79 9.63 -6.45 -6.39
N VAL A 80 8.99 -5.88 -5.36
CA VAL A 80 7.77 -5.08 -5.51
C VAL A 80 8.04 -3.81 -6.30
N ILE A 81 9.17 -3.14 -6.06
CA ILE A 81 9.56 -1.92 -6.80
C ILE A 81 9.84 -2.24 -8.27
N ASP A 82 10.55 -3.32 -8.57
CA ASP A 82 10.82 -3.75 -9.95
C ASP A 82 9.52 -4.05 -10.72
N ASN A 83 8.63 -4.84 -10.11
CA ASN A 83 7.33 -5.14 -10.71
C ASN A 83 6.43 -3.91 -10.84
N LEU A 84 6.45 -3.01 -9.85
CA LEU A 84 5.74 -1.73 -9.94
C LEU A 84 6.28 -0.89 -11.10
N GLY A 85 7.60 -0.85 -11.30
CA GLY A 85 8.22 -0.15 -12.42
C GLY A 85 7.72 -0.66 -13.77
N LYS A 86 7.77 -1.99 -13.98
CA LYS A 86 7.26 -2.65 -15.20
C LYS A 86 5.78 -2.32 -15.47
N VAL A 87 4.93 -2.44 -14.45
CA VAL A 87 3.49 -2.17 -14.61
C VAL A 87 3.23 -0.67 -14.82
N THR A 88 4.02 0.19 -14.19
CA THR A 88 3.96 1.65 -14.40
C THR A 88 4.32 2.01 -15.84
N GLU A 89 5.36 1.40 -16.42
CA GLU A 89 5.71 1.59 -17.83
C GLU A 89 4.61 1.13 -18.78
N LYS A 90 3.98 -0.03 -18.52
CA LYS A 90 2.78 -0.47 -19.28
C LYS A 90 1.68 0.59 -19.23
N MET A 91 1.42 1.17 -18.06
CA MET A 91 0.46 2.27 -17.92
C MET A 91 0.89 3.53 -18.67
N HIS A 92 2.19 3.82 -18.78
CA HIS A 92 2.71 4.97 -19.55
C HIS A 92 2.44 4.80 -21.04
N HIS A 93 2.73 3.62 -21.57
CA HIS A 93 2.43 3.29 -22.96
C HIS A 93 0.93 3.38 -23.24
N PHE A 94 0.10 2.85 -22.35
CA PHE A 94 -1.35 2.96 -22.50
C PHE A 94 -1.85 4.41 -22.46
N ARG A 95 -1.42 5.21 -21.48
CA ARG A 95 -1.77 6.64 -21.41
C ARG A 95 -1.28 7.41 -22.64
N THR A 96 -0.16 7.00 -23.24
CA THR A 96 0.31 7.57 -24.52
C THR A 96 -0.61 7.21 -25.68
N ILE A 97 -1.09 5.97 -25.75
CA ILE A 97 -2.10 5.56 -26.73
C ILE A 97 -3.39 6.37 -26.54
N VAL A 98 -3.85 6.50 -25.29
CA VAL A 98 -5.03 7.29 -24.93
C VAL A 98 -4.87 8.75 -25.33
N ASP A 99 -3.70 9.36 -25.09
CA ASP A 99 -3.43 10.75 -25.49
C ASP A 99 -3.51 10.93 -27.01
N ILE A 100 -2.98 9.98 -27.78
CA ILE A 100 -3.07 9.98 -29.25
C ILE A 100 -4.54 9.91 -29.70
N LEU A 101 -5.32 8.99 -29.14
CA LEU A 101 -6.74 8.81 -29.49
C LEU A 101 -7.57 10.05 -29.08
N TYR A 102 -7.38 10.52 -27.85
CA TYR A 102 -8.03 11.69 -27.29
C TYR A 102 -7.82 12.93 -28.15
N ARG A 103 -6.61 13.15 -28.67
CA ARG A 103 -6.28 14.29 -29.55
C ARG A 103 -6.52 14.03 -31.04
N SER A 104 -7.00 12.86 -31.43
CA SER A 104 -7.21 12.51 -32.83
C SER A 104 -8.48 13.14 -33.40
N LYS A 105 -8.70 12.97 -34.71
CA LYS A 105 -9.91 13.40 -35.41
C LYS A 105 -11.00 12.33 -35.43
N MET A 106 -10.89 11.30 -34.59
CA MET A 106 -11.89 10.21 -34.56
C MET A 106 -13.25 10.63 -34.01
N TRP A 107 -13.33 11.78 -33.35
CA TRP A 107 -14.53 12.29 -32.71
C TRP A 107 -15.43 13.02 -33.69
N LEU A 108 -16.73 13.06 -33.40
CA LEU A 108 -17.64 13.97 -34.08
C LEU A 108 -17.16 15.44 -33.94
N PRO A 109 -17.24 16.24 -35.01
CA PRO A 109 -16.89 17.66 -34.94
C PRO A 109 -17.71 18.37 -33.86
N GLY A 110 -17.06 19.19 -33.02
CA GLY A 110 -17.71 19.93 -31.94
C GLY A 110 -17.71 19.21 -30.58
N LEU A 111 -17.46 17.89 -30.51
CA LEU A 111 -17.47 17.15 -29.23
C LEU A 111 -16.46 17.72 -28.24
N ARG A 112 -15.28 18.08 -28.73
CA ARG A 112 -14.21 18.60 -27.90
C ARG A 112 -14.57 19.97 -27.34
N GLU A 113 -15.03 20.87 -28.20
CA GLU A 113 -15.47 22.22 -27.83
C GLU A 113 -16.62 22.13 -26.81
N TYR A 114 -17.57 21.23 -27.02
CA TYR A 114 -18.66 20.98 -26.08
C TYR A 114 -18.15 20.57 -24.68
N ILE A 115 -17.26 19.58 -24.58
CA ILE A 115 -16.79 19.10 -23.27
C ILE A 115 -15.76 20.02 -22.63
N ASP A 116 -14.79 20.52 -23.39
CA ASP A 116 -13.65 21.26 -22.84
C ASP A 116 -13.96 22.75 -22.64
N ASP A 117 -14.85 23.35 -23.45
CA ASP A 117 -15.20 24.77 -23.38
C ASP A 117 -16.56 25.00 -22.70
N GLU A 118 -17.64 24.33 -23.14
CA GLU A 118 -18.98 24.54 -22.55
C GLU A 118 -19.10 23.89 -21.17
N PHE A 119 -18.57 22.67 -21.01
CA PHE A 119 -18.49 21.96 -19.73
C PHE A 119 -17.09 22.03 -19.09
N ALA A 120 -16.43 23.18 -19.21
CA ALA A 120 -15.08 23.40 -18.73
C ALA A 120 -14.86 22.93 -17.28
N GLY A 121 -13.88 22.04 -17.10
CA GLY A 121 -13.53 21.46 -15.81
C GLY A 121 -14.30 20.19 -15.42
N LEU A 122 -15.27 19.75 -16.23
CA LEU A 122 -15.93 18.46 -16.06
C LEU A 122 -14.94 17.31 -16.26
N ASN A 123 -15.03 16.32 -15.38
CA ASN A 123 -14.29 15.07 -15.51
C ASN A 123 -15.19 13.85 -15.30
N PHE A 124 -14.70 12.69 -15.73
CA PHE A 124 -15.44 11.43 -15.66
C PHE A 124 -15.87 11.04 -14.24
N PHE A 125 -15.04 11.32 -13.23
CA PHE A 125 -15.33 10.96 -11.85
C PHE A 125 -16.53 11.76 -11.32
N GLU A 126 -16.61 13.05 -11.65
CA GLU A 126 -17.75 13.89 -11.29
C GLU A 126 -19.05 13.39 -11.95
N VAL A 127 -18.99 12.98 -13.22
CA VAL A 127 -20.15 12.39 -13.92
C VAL A 127 -20.56 11.06 -13.29
N LYS A 128 -19.62 10.17 -12.96
CA LYS A 128 -19.94 8.88 -12.32
C LYS A 128 -20.44 9.04 -10.87
N GLU A 129 -20.03 10.10 -10.19
CA GLU A 129 -20.37 10.37 -8.80
C GLU A 129 -21.46 11.44 -8.64
N PHE A 130 -22.20 11.77 -9.70
CA PHE A 130 -23.23 12.82 -9.70
C PHE A 130 -24.27 12.64 -8.59
N TYR A 131 -24.61 11.39 -8.26
CA TYR A 131 -25.55 11.02 -7.20
C TYR A 131 -25.10 11.47 -5.80
N LYS A 132 -23.83 11.83 -5.61
CA LYS A 132 -23.31 12.41 -4.36
C LYS A 132 -23.62 13.90 -4.24
N GLY A 133 -24.21 14.53 -5.26
CA GLY A 133 -24.67 15.93 -5.24
C GLY A 133 -23.55 16.98 -5.17
N LYS A 134 -22.31 16.60 -5.51
CA LYS A 134 -21.12 17.46 -5.31
C LYS A 134 -20.74 18.33 -6.51
N SER A 135 -21.23 18.01 -7.71
CA SER A 135 -20.86 18.71 -8.94
C SER A 135 -22.13 19.20 -9.66
N LYS A 136 -22.35 20.52 -9.65
CA LYS A 136 -23.46 21.16 -10.38
C LYS A 136 -23.32 20.97 -11.88
N ILE A 137 -22.09 21.11 -12.39
CA ILE A 137 -21.77 20.97 -13.81
C ILE A 137 -22.02 19.54 -14.33
N ALA A 138 -21.77 18.52 -13.51
CA ALA A 138 -22.08 17.13 -13.86
C ALA A 138 -23.61 16.88 -13.93
N ILE A 139 -24.39 17.54 -13.07
CA ILE A 139 -25.85 17.44 -13.11
C ILE A 139 -26.40 18.12 -14.35
N GLU A 140 -25.91 19.32 -14.68
CA GLU A 140 -26.26 20.05 -15.91
C GLU A 140 -25.94 19.21 -17.14
N PHE A 141 -24.72 18.66 -17.22
CA PHE A 141 -24.29 17.77 -18.31
C PHE A 141 -25.20 16.53 -18.48
N LEU A 142 -25.65 15.93 -17.38
CA LEU A 142 -26.54 14.76 -17.42
C LEU A 142 -28.01 15.09 -17.75
N GLN A 143 -28.40 16.37 -17.64
CA GLN A 143 -29.75 16.84 -17.95
C GLN A 143 -29.91 17.32 -19.40
N GLU A 144 -28.80 17.62 -20.08
CA GLU A 144 -28.81 17.98 -21.49
C GLU A 144 -29.04 16.77 -22.42
N ASN A 145 -29.53 17.04 -23.63
CA ASN A 145 -29.61 16.03 -24.67
C ASN A 145 -28.20 15.68 -25.16
N HIS A 146 -27.89 14.38 -25.21
CA HIS A 146 -26.61 13.87 -25.72
C HIS A 146 -26.52 14.05 -27.25
N ASN A 147 -25.87 15.13 -27.66
CA ASN A 147 -25.78 15.54 -29.06
C ASN A 147 -24.68 14.80 -29.84
N TYR A 148 -23.79 14.06 -29.16
CA TYR A 148 -22.64 13.38 -29.77
C TYR A 148 -22.73 11.85 -29.66
N ALA A 149 -23.94 11.32 -29.78
CA ALA A 149 -24.22 9.89 -29.83
C ALA A 149 -23.61 9.10 -28.65
N ASP A 150 -23.71 9.64 -27.43
CA ASP A 150 -23.19 9.09 -26.17
C ASP A 150 -21.66 8.88 -26.13
N THR A 151 -20.90 9.43 -27.09
CA THR A 151 -19.43 9.34 -27.10
C THR A 151 -18.76 10.29 -26.10
N GLU A 152 -19.51 11.23 -25.52
CA GLU A 152 -19.09 12.16 -24.48
C GLU A 152 -18.51 11.42 -23.26
N ASN A 153 -19.13 10.31 -22.88
CA ASN A 153 -18.67 9.49 -21.75
C ASN A 153 -17.32 8.82 -22.03
N LEU A 154 -17.11 8.31 -23.24
CA LEU A 154 -15.81 7.76 -23.65
C LEU A 154 -14.75 8.87 -23.65
N TYR A 155 -15.09 10.04 -24.19
CA TYR A 155 -14.19 11.19 -24.22
C TYR A 155 -13.75 11.62 -22.81
N LEU A 156 -14.70 11.76 -21.88
CA LEU A 156 -14.43 12.06 -20.47
C LEU A 156 -13.60 10.97 -19.79
N GLU A 157 -13.87 9.69 -20.07
CA GLU A 157 -13.10 8.58 -19.53
C GLU A 157 -11.64 8.64 -19.99
N LEU A 158 -11.40 8.81 -21.29
CA LEU A 158 -10.05 8.97 -21.85
C LEU A 158 -9.35 10.19 -21.26
N LYS A 159 -10.06 11.32 -21.14
CA LYS A 159 -9.57 12.53 -20.44
C LYS A 159 -9.12 12.20 -19.01
N SER A 160 -9.92 11.44 -18.26
CA SER A 160 -9.61 11.06 -16.87
C SER A 160 -8.38 10.15 -16.73
N LEU A 161 -8.10 9.30 -17.72
CA LEU A 161 -6.88 8.49 -17.77
C LEU A 161 -5.62 9.34 -17.98
N LEU A 162 -5.75 10.54 -18.53
CA LEU A 162 -4.64 11.48 -18.73
C LEU A 162 -4.36 12.35 -17.50
N MET A 163 -5.24 12.36 -16.50
CA MET A 163 -5.06 13.08 -15.24
C MET A 163 -4.02 12.41 -14.32
N THR A 164 -3.46 13.17 -13.38
CA THR A 164 -2.54 12.64 -12.35
C THR A 164 -3.11 12.76 -10.93
N SER A 165 -4.20 13.51 -10.78
CA SER A 165 -4.97 13.67 -9.56
C SER A 165 -6.46 13.66 -9.89
N PRO A 166 -7.34 13.10 -9.03
CA PRO A 166 -8.79 13.12 -9.25
C PRO A 166 -9.40 14.53 -9.24
N LYS A 167 -8.64 15.52 -8.76
CA LYS A 167 -9.05 16.92 -8.68
C LYS A 167 -8.63 17.74 -9.91
N ASP A 168 -7.87 17.13 -10.83
CA ASP A 168 -7.47 17.80 -12.05
C ASP A 168 -8.73 18.13 -12.86
N LYS A 169 -8.84 19.39 -13.28
CA LYS A 169 -9.97 19.89 -14.09
C LYS A 169 -9.63 19.99 -15.57
N THR A 170 -8.35 20.11 -15.88
CA THR A 170 -7.82 20.31 -17.23
C THR A 170 -6.64 19.38 -17.46
N ILE A 171 -6.46 18.94 -18.70
CA ILE A 171 -5.29 18.15 -19.09
C ILE A 171 -4.18 19.12 -19.49
N PRO A 172 -2.97 19.01 -18.92
CA PRO A 172 -1.85 19.83 -19.34
C PRO A 172 -1.48 19.55 -20.81
N GLU A 173 -0.89 20.53 -21.50
CA GLU A 173 -0.43 20.33 -22.88
C GLU A 173 0.54 19.13 -22.98
N ASN A 174 1.43 19.00 -22.00
CA ASN A 174 2.35 17.88 -21.86
C ASN A 174 1.89 16.92 -20.76
N ILE A 175 1.56 15.69 -21.15
CA ILE A 175 1.15 14.65 -20.21
C ILE A 175 2.33 14.26 -19.32
N THR A 176 2.09 14.27 -18.00
CA THR A 176 3.09 13.87 -17.02
C THR A 176 3.03 12.35 -16.79
N TYR A 177 4.18 11.69 -16.86
CA TYR A 177 4.36 10.26 -16.62
C TYR A 177 5.21 10.04 -15.35
N PRO A 178 4.57 10.02 -14.17
CA PRO A 178 5.30 9.93 -12.92
C PRO A 178 5.94 8.54 -12.74
N LYS A 179 7.07 8.48 -12.03
CA LYS A 179 7.69 7.18 -11.66
C LYS A 179 6.79 6.32 -10.78
N ILE A 180 5.91 6.96 -10.00
CA ILE A 180 4.91 6.33 -9.14
C ILE A 180 3.65 7.18 -9.23
N TYR A 181 2.52 6.59 -9.64
CA TYR A 181 1.23 7.29 -9.63
C TYR A 181 0.72 7.50 -8.21
N ASN A 182 -0.03 8.58 -8.02
CA ASN A 182 -0.74 8.79 -6.76
C ASN A 182 -1.80 7.69 -6.58
N GLN A 183 -1.85 7.08 -5.39
CA GLN A 183 -2.81 6.02 -5.09
C GLN A 183 -4.27 6.48 -5.25
N ASP A 184 -4.57 7.76 -4.98
CA ASP A 184 -5.93 8.31 -5.10
C ASP A 184 -6.45 8.27 -6.54
N ILE A 185 -5.60 8.59 -7.53
CA ILE A 185 -6.01 8.56 -8.94
C ILE A 185 -6.15 7.12 -9.45
N VAL A 186 -5.24 6.22 -9.07
CA VAL A 186 -5.32 4.81 -9.46
C VAL A 186 -6.55 4.14 -8.84
N ALA A 187 -6.86 4.47 -7.59
CA ALA A 187 -8.08 4.01 -6.92
C ALA A 187 -9.34 4.48 -7.68
N LYS A 188 -9.37 5.75 -8.13
CA LYS A 188 -10.49 6.29 -8.92
C LYS A 188 -10.63 5.62 -10.27
N TRP A 189 -9.52 5.38 -10.97
CA TRP A 189 -9.54 4.61 -12.21
C TRP A 189 -10.11 3.21 -12.01
N LEU A 190 -9.74 2.53 -10.92
CA LEU A 190 -10.24 1.19 -10.62
C LEU A 190 -11.72 1.20 -10.18
N GLU A 191 -12.11 2.11 -9.29
CA GLU A 191 -13.50 2.28 -8.79
C GLU A 191 -14.48 2.49 -9.94
N HIS A 192 -14.11 3.35 -10.90
CA HIS A 192 -14.96 3.73 -12.02
C HIS A 192 -14.66 2.97 -13.32
N LYS A 193 -13.81 1.93 -13.26
CA LYS A 193 -13.39 1.10 -14.39
C LYS A 193 -12.88 1.91 -15.59
N CYS A 194 -12.10 2.96 -15.33
CA CYS A 194 -11.48 3.75 -16.38
C CYS A 194 -10.47 2.90 -17.16
N GLY A 195 -10.65 2.82 -18.47
CA GLY A 195 -10.00 1.87 -19.37
C GLY A 195 -11.01 0.92 -20.04
N SER A 196 -12.18 0.72 -19.45
CA SER A 196 -13.23 -0.16 -20.01
C SER A 196 -14.02 0.47 -21.15
N GLY A 197 -13.97 1.79 -21.32
CA GLY A 197 -14.61 2.50 -22.42
C GLY A 197 -14.14 1.99 -23.78
N LEU A 198 -12.84 1.75 -23.97
CA LEU A 198 -12.35 1.20 -25.24
C LEU A 198 -12.97 -0.18 -25.55
N TRP A 199 -13.07 -1.06 -24.55
CA TRP A 199 -13.74 -2.35 -24.67
C TRP A 199 -15.24 -2.22 -24.98
N PHE A 200 -15.94 -1.31 -24.29
CA PHE A 200 -17.37 -1.13 -24.46
C PHE A 200 -17.74 -0.53 -25.83
N TYR A 201 -17.08 0.57 -26.22
CA TYR A 201 -17.41 1.31 -27.43
C TYR A 201 -16.90 0.63 -28.70
N PHE A 202 -15.72 0.00 -28.68
CA PHE A 202 -15.14 -0.66 -29.86
C PHE A 202 -15.40 -2.16 -29.93
N GLY A 203 -15.77 -2.80 -28.82
CA GLY A 203 -16.15 -4.21 -28.80
C GLY A 203 -17.66 -4.39 -28.77
N TYR A 204 -18.27 -4.07 -27.64
CA TYR A 204 -19.65 -4.44 -27.35
C TYR A 204 -20.68 -3.66 -28.18
N LYS A 205 -20.43 -2.36 -28.46
CA LYS A 205 -21.39 -1.47 -29.13
C LYS A 205 -20.88 -0.78 -30.39
N TYR A 206 -19.78 -1.24 -31.00
CA TYR A 206 -19.18 -0.50 -32.12
C TYR A 206 -20.12 -0.28 -33.30
N ALA A 207 -20.98 -1.25 -33.62
CA ALA A 207 -21.97 -1.11 -34.68
C ALA A 207 -22.91 0.10 -34.50
N VAL A 208 -23.15 0.51 -33.25
CA VAL A 208 -23.98 1.67 -32.89
C VAL A 208 -23.19 2.97 -32.99
N TYR A 209 -21.90 2.95 -32.63
CA TYR A 209 -21.06 4.15 -32.54
C TYR A 209 -20.15 4.40 -33.74
N LYS A 210 -20.09 3.49 -34.73
CA LYS A 210 -19.19 3.58 -35.89
C LYS A 210 -19.34 4.88 -36.71
N GLU A 211 -20.52 5.50 -36.68
CA GLU A 211 -20.78 6.77 -37.38
C GLU A 211 -20.31 7.98 -36.56
N ALA A 212 -20.15 7.81 -35.24
CA ALA A 212 -19.68 8.83 -34.32
C ALA A 212 -18.19 8.70 -33.95
N LEU A 213 -17.58 7.53 -34.23
CA LEU A 213 -16.18 7.20 -33.94
C LEU A 213 -15.45 6.78 -35.23
N ASP A 214 -14.84 7.74 -35.93
CA ASP A 214 -14.11 7.49 -37.17
C ASP A 214 -12.66 7.07 -36.92
N LEU A 215 -12.43 5.75 -36.82
CA LEU A 215 -11.07 5.22 -36.67
C LEU A 215 -10.15 5.52 -37.85
N ASN A 216 -10.69 5.71 -39.06
CA ASN A 216 -9.90 6.00 -40.25
C ASN A 216 -9.34 7.44 -40.22
N ALA A 217 -9.96 8.32 -39.43
CA ALA A 217 -9.47 9.69 -39.22
C ALA A 217 -8.21 9.75 -38.32
N VAL A 218 -7.82 8.65 -37.68
CA VAL A 218 -6.53 8.54 -36.97
C VAL A 218 -5.42 8.40 -38.01
N PHE A 219 -4.48 9.35 -38.06
CA PHE A 219 -3.36 9.31 -39.02
C PHE A 219 -2.57 8.00 -38.96
N GLU A 220 -2.18 7.45 -40.10
CA GLU A 220 -1.44 6.18 -40.22
C GLU A 220 -0.20 6.12 -39.32
N ARG A 221 0.63 7.19 -39.31
CA ARG A 221 1.78 7.29 -38.40
C ARG A 221 1.43 7.16 -36.91
N HIS A 222 0.23 7.59 -36.50
CA HIS A 222 -0.25 7.46 -35.14
C HIS A 222 -0.76 6.04 -34.88
N GLN A 223 -1.41 5.41 -35.86
CA GLN A 223 -1.81 4.01 -35.78
C GLN A 223 -0.57 3.12 -35.58
N GLU A 224 0.47 3.27 -36.42
CA GLU A 224 1.74 2.54 -36.28
C GLU A 224 2.38 2.74 -34.89
N LYS A 225 2.40 3.97 -34.40
CA LYS A 225 2.91 4.28 -33.06
C LYS A 225 2.09 3.59 -31.97
N ILE A 226 0.76 3.59 -32.08
CA ILE A 226 -0.14 2.89 -31.15
C ILE A 226 0.16 1.40 -31.15
N MET A 227 0.30 0.78 -32.33
CA MET A 227 0.60 -0.66 -32.44
C MET A 227 1.95 -1.01 -31.82
N LYS A 228 2.97 -0.18 -32.03
CA LYS A 228 4.29 -0.37 -31.40
C LYS A 228 4.22 -0.24 -29.87
N LEU A 229 3.47 0.75 -29.37
CA LEU A 229 3.27 0.92 -27.93
C LEU A 229 2.51 -0.26 -27.32
N ALA A 230 1.47 -0.76 -27.99
CA ALA A 230 0.71 -1.92 -27.53
C ALA A 230 1.58 -3.19 -27.48
N ASN A 231 2.39 -3.44 -28.52
CA ASN A 231 3.36 -4.53 -28.50
C ASN A 231 4.42 -4.39 -27.39
N THR A 232 4.74 -3.16 -26.96
CA THR A 232 5.62 -2.93 -25.80
C THR A 232 4.91 -3.18 -24.47
N ILE A 233 3.59 -2.96 -24.40
CA ILE A 233 2.77 -3.32 -23.23
C ILE A 233 2.78 -4.83 -23.04
N ASP A 234 2.54 -5.59 -24.10
CA ASP A 234 2.57 -7.05 -24.09
C ASP A 234 2.67 -7.59 -25.53
N SER A 235 3.83 -8.14 -25.90
CA SER A 235 4.04 -8.62 -27.26
C SER A 235 3.15 -9.82 -27.58
N GLU A 236 3.00 -10.77 -26.65
CA GLU A 236 2.19 -11.97 -26.87
C GLU A 236 0.70 -11.62 -27.03
N ALA A 237 0.22 -10.63 -26.27
CA ALA A 237 -1.17 -10.20 -26.40
C ALA A 237 -1.44 -9.41 -27.69
N PHE A 238 -0.45 -8.76 -28.32
CA PHE A 238 -0.69 -7.82 -29.42
C PHE A 238 0.09 -8.09 -30.73
N GLU A 239 0.84 -9.19 -30.82
CA GLU A 239 1.72 -9.55 -31.95
C GLU A 239 1.03 -9.46 -33.32
N ASP A 240 -0.11 -10.15 -33.48
CA ASP A 240 -0.84 -10.24 -34.75
C ASP A 240 -2.00 -9.23 -34.86
N SER A 241 -2.00 -8.19 -34.02
CA SER A 241 -3.07 -7.20 -34.04
C SER A 241 -2.86 -6.16 -35.15
N SER A 242 -3.95 -5.71 -35.77
CA SER A 242 -3.97 -4.54 -36.64
C SER A 242 -4.80 -3.42 -36.00
N PHE A 243 -4.55 -2.17 -36.40
CA PHE A 243 -5.28 -1.04 -35.84
C PHE A 243 -6.73 -1.05 -36.34
N ASN A 244 -7.65 -1.48 -35.48
CA ASN A 244 -9.09 -1.54 -35.73
C ASN A 244 -9.86 -1.57 -34.39
N GLU A 245 -11.17 -1.66 -34.46
CA GLU A 245 -12.06 -1.71 -33.30
C GLU A 245 -11.80 -2.93 -32.40
N VAL A 246 -11.49 -4.09 -32.99
CA VAL A 246 -11.21 -5.33 -32.24
C VAL A 246 -9.94 -5.16 -31.40
N PHE A 247 -8.91 -4.55 -31.97
CA PHE A 247 -7.68 -4.20 -31.26
C PHE A 247 -7.93 -3.23 -30.10
N LEU A 248 -8.66 -2.13 -30.33
CA LEU A 248 -8.95 -1.16 -29.27
C LEU A 248 -9.78 -1.77 -28.15
N SER A 249 -10.72 -2.65 -28.49
CA SER A 249 -11.50 -3.39 -27.51
C SER A 249 -10.62 -4.30 -26.66
N LYS A 250 -9.75 -5.10 -27.31
CA LYS A 250 -8.78 -5.98 -26.64
C LYS A 250 -7.83 -5.20 -25.74
N LEU A 251 -7.34 -4.05 -26.20
CA LEU A 251 -6.49 -3.16 -25.41
C LEU A 251 -7.19 -2.67 -24.14
N GLY A 252 -8.42 -2.15 -24.28
CA GLY A 252 -9.20 -1.70 -23.12
C GLY A 252 -9.46 -2.82 -22.10
N GLU A 253 -9.80 -4.00 -22.59
CA GLU A 253 -10.02 -5.19 -21.75
C GLU A 253 -8.75 -5.61 -21.02
N TYR A 254 -7.62 -5.74 -21.73
CA TYR A 254 -6.34 -6.11 -21.15
C TYR A 254 -5.90 -5.12 -20.07
N MET A 255 -5.99 -3.82 -20.35
CA MET A 255 -5.58 -2.79 -19.39
C MET A 255 -6.45 -2.81 -18.13
N THR A 256 -7.76 -3.04 -18.28
CA THR A 256 -8.72 -3.06 -17.17
C THR A 256 -8.59 -4.33 -16.32
N LYS A 257 -8.29 -5.48 -16.94
CA LYS A 257 -8.22 -6.78 -16.24
C LYS A 257 -6.83 -7.10 -15.69
N GLU A 258 -5.77 -6.70 -16.38
CA GLU A 258 -4.40 -7.10 -16.03
C GLU A 258 -3.59 -5.95 -15.44
N VAL A 259 -3.50 -4.81 -16.14
CA VAL A 259 -2.53 -3.77 -15.79
C VAL A 259 -3.00 -2.90 -14.63
N LEU A 260 -4.21 -2.36 -14.71
CA LEU A 260 -4.73 -1.43 -13.71
C LEU A 260 -4.90 -2.06 -12.31
N PRO A 261 -5.42 -3.31 -12.17
CA PRO A 261 -5.48 -3.97 -10.87
C PRO A 261 -4.10 -4.27 -10.29
N LYS A 262 -3.15 -4.73 -11.12
CA LYS A 262 -1.75 -4.96 -10.69
C LYS A 262 -1.06 -3.66 -10.27
N LEU A 263 -1.31 -2.57 -10.97
CA LEU A 263 -0.78 -1.24 -10.62
C LEU A 263 -1.24 -0.83 -9.22
N PHE A 264 -2.54 -0.97 -8.95
CA PHE A 264 -3.11 -0.68 -7.64
C PHE A 264 -2.54 -1.59 -6.54
N GLN A 265 -2.48 -2.89 -6.79
CA GLN A 265 -1.96 -3.87 -5.83
C GLN A 265 -0.49 -3.64 -5.48
N PHE A 266 0.37 -3.40 -6.47
CA PHE A 266 1.80 -3.18 -6.23
C PHE A 266 2.07 -1.84 -5.55
N GLN A 267 1.30 -0.79 -5.86
CA GLN A 267 1.39 0.48 -5.13
C GLN A 267 1.05 0.30 -3.65
N PHE A 268 -0.07 -0.37 -3.35
CA PHE A 268 -0.48 -0.63 -1.96
C PHE A 268 0.58 -1.42 -1.18
N ASN A 269 1.23 -2.39 -1.83
CA ASN A 269 2.28 -3.17 -1.19
C ASN A 269 3.61 -2.40 -1.04
N SER A 270 3.90 -1.43 -1.91
CA SER A 270 5.12 -0.61 -1.87
C SER A 270 5.13 0.41 -0.71
N THR A 271 3.96 0.80 -0.21
CA THR A 271 3.79 1.79 0.88
C THR A 271 3.63 1.15 2.26
N LYS A 272 3.58 -0.19 2.37
CA LYS A 272 3.47 -0.87 3.66
C LYS A 272 4.73 -0.62 4.51
N SER A 273 4.53 0.01 5.66
CA SER A 273 5.57 0.19 6.68
C SER A 273 5.98 -1.15 7.31
N MET A 274 7.13 -1.17 7.99
CA MET A 274 7.62 -2.36 8.71
C MET A 274 6.53 -2.99 9.59
N PRO A 275 6.29 -4.31 9.47
CA PRO A 275 5.27 -5.02 10.24
C PRO A 275 5.38 -4.74 11.74
N ASN A 276 4.24 -4.59 12.41
CA ASN A 276 4.20 -4.26 13.83
C ASN A 276 4.83 -5.35 14.70
N LEU A 277 4.76 -6.61 14.27
CA LEU A 277 5.43 -7.72 14.94
C LEU A 277 6.96 -7.53 15.00
N ILE A 278 7.58 -7.01 13.94
CA ILE A 278 9.04 -6.80 13.93
C ILE A 278 9.42 -5.64 14.86
N LYS A 279 8.62 -4.58 14.90
CA LYS A 279 8.81 -3.48 15.86
C LYS A 279 8.69 -3.98 17.31
N TYR A 280 7.72 -4.85 17.57
CA TYR A 280 7.51 -5.47 18.87
C TYR A 280 8.71 -6.33 19.30
N LEU A 281 9.17 -7.22 18.41
CA LEU A 281 10.35 -8.06 18.68
C LEU A 281 11.63 -7.23 18.87
N TYR A 282 11.78 -6.12 18.15
CA TYR A 282 12.88 -5.18 18.36
C TYR A 282 12.85 -4.52 19.75
N GLY A 283 11.67 -4.14 20.24
CA GLY A 283 11.50 -3.62 21.60
C GLY A 283 11.85 -4.65 22.68
N ILE A 284 11.44 -5.91 22.50
CA ILE A 284 11.83 -7.02 23.38
C ILE A 284 13.35 -7.21 23.37
N PHE A 285 13.95 -7.24 22.18
CA PHE A 285 15.40 -7.38 22.03
C PHE A 285 16.17 -6.30 22.80
N LEU A 286 15.83 -5.02 22.59
CA LEU A 286 16.48 -3.92 23.30
C LEU A 286 16.33 -4.05 24.82
N SER A 287 15.14 -4.46 25.28
CA SER A 287 14.87 -4.62 26.70
C SER A 287 15.67 -5.77 27.33
N LEU A 288 15.79 -6.91 26.64
CA LEU A 288 16.61 -8.04 27.10
C LEU A 288 18.10 -7.71 27.11
N VAL A 289 18.60 -6.99 26.09
CA VAL A 289 20.01 -6.56 26.06
C VAL A 289 20.29 -5.59 27.20
N PHE A 290 19.42 -4.59 27.40
CA PHE A 290 19.64 -3.59 28.44
C PHE A 290 19.52 -4.18 29.85
N PHE A 291 18.36 -4.77 30.17
CA PHE A 291 18.09 -5.27 31.52
C PHE A 291 18.71 -6.64 31.79
N GLY A 292 18.83 -7.52 30.79
CA GLY A 292 19.31 -8.88 30.98
C GLY A 292 20.82 -9.06 30.84
N VAL A 293 21.50 -8.17 30.11
CA VAL A 293 22.93 -8.27 29.82
C VAL A 293 23.70 -7.07 30.36
N LEU A 294 23.40 -5.87 29.88
CA LEU A 294 24.18 -4.67 30.21
C LEU A 294 24.07 -4.30 31.70
N LEU A 295 22.86 -4.29 32.27
CA LEU A 295 22.67 -3.91 33.67
C LEU A 295 23.42 -4.83 34.67
N PRO A 296 23.27 -6.17 34.60
CA PRO A 296 24.01 -7.08 35.46
C PRO A 296 25.52 -7.03 35.23
N LEU A 297 25.95 -6.83 33.99
CA LEU A 297 27.37 -6.71 33.66
C LEU A 297 27.96 -5.42 34.25
N CYS A 298 27.23 -4.31 34.19
CA CYS A 298 27.61 -3.08 34.91
C CYS A 298 27.69 -3.29 36.43
N PHE A 299 26.78 -4.06 37.02
CA PHE A 299 26.87 -4.42 38.44
C PHE A 299 28.17 -5.17 38.75
N LEU A 300 28.51 -6.19 37.95
CA LEU A 300 29.73 -7.00 38.15
C LEU A 300 31.03 -6.20 37.93
N LEU A 301 31.05 -5.29 36.95
CA LEU A 301 32.24 -4.53 36.59
C LEU A 301 32.50 -3.33 37.50
N PHE A 302 31.44 -2.63 37.92
CA PHE A 302 31.56 -1.36 38.65
C PHE A 302 31.19 -1.48 40.14
N GLY A 303 30.82 -2.67 40.63
CA GLY A 303 30.43 -2.87 42.01
C GLY A 303 29.20 -2.05 42.41
N LEU A 304 28.21 -1.95 41.51
CA LEU A 304 27.00 -1.15 41.74
C LEU A 304 26.16 -1.71 42.90
N SER A 305 25.20 -0.92 43.37
CA SER A 305 24.23 -1.37 44.38
C SER A 305 23.48 -2.63 43.94
N ILE A 306 23.21 -3.53 44.88
CA ILE A 306 22.43 -4.77 44.65
C ILE A 306 21.03 -4.51 44.10
N VAL A 307 20.50 -3.31 44.31
CA VAL A 307 19.21 -2.84 43.74
C VAL A 307 19.22 -2.93 42.21
N VAL A 308 20.38 -2.77 41.57
CA VAL A 308 20.54 -2.93 40.12
C VAL A 308 20.18 -4.35 39.69
N LEU A 309 20.63 -5.38 40.42
CA LEU A 309 20.25 -6.77 40.15
C LEU A 309 18.78 -7.03 40.42
N PHE A 310 18.18 -6.41 41.44
CA PHE A 310 16.75 -6.54 41.70
C PHE A 310 15.91 -6.03 40.53
N ILE A 311 16.24 -4.84 40.02
CA ILE A 311 15.55 -4.24 38.87
C ILE A 311 15.75 -5.11 37.63
N SER A 312 16.99 -5.50 37.35
CA SER A 312 17.34 -6.34 36.20
C SER A 312 16.56 -7.66 36.17
N TYR A 313 16.67 -8.46 37.24
CA TYR A 313 16.09 -9.81 37.27
C TYR A 313 14.57 -9.75 37.23
N SER A 314 13.98 -8.84 38.02
CA SER A 314 12.53 -8.65 38.05
C SER A 314 11.99 -8.23 36.69
N PHE A 315 12.68 -7.31 36.01
CA PHE A 315 12.25 -6.84 34.69
C PHE A 315 12.27 -7.96 33.64
N VAL A 316 13.36 -8.73 33.56
CA VAL A 316 13.47 -9.82 32.58
C VAL A 316 12.45 -10.93 32.86
N ILE A 317 12.25 -11.32 34.12
CA ILE A 317 11.23 -12.34 34.48
C ILE A 317 9.84 -11.85 34.09
N SER A 318 9.51 -10.59 34.39
CA SER A 318 8.24 -9.99 33.98
C SER A 318 8.09 -9.87 32.47
N LEU A 319 9.17 -9.59 31.74
CA LEU A 319 9.18 -9.55 30.28
C LEU A 319 8.90 -10.94 29.69
N ILE A 320 9.53 -11.99 30.22
CA ILE A 320 9.29 -13.37 29.80
C ILE A 320 7.84 -13.76 30.07
N PHE A 321 7.29 -13.42 31.24
CA PHE A 321 5.89 -13.65 31.57
C PHE A 321 4.95 -12.91 30.60
N PHE A 322 5.24 -11.64 30.29
CA PHE A 322 4.49 -10.86 29.33
C PHE A 322 4.52 -11.48 27.93
N ILE A 323 5.68 -11.94 27.47
CA ILE A 323 5.80 -12.61 26.17
C ILE A 323 4.98 -13.89 26.17
N ALA A 324 5.15 -14.76 27.17
CA ALA A 324 4.46 -16.05 27.24
C ALA A 324 2.92 -15.90 27.21
N THR A 325 2.40 -14.85 27.83
CA THR A 325 0.95 -14.58 27.91
C THR A 325 0.39 -13.86 26.69
N THR A 326 1.19 -13.07 25.97
CA THR A 326 0.75 -12.29 24.80
C THR A 326 1.06 -12.94 23.45
N PHE A 327 1.99 -13.90 23.40
CA PHE A 327 2.54 -14.43 22.15
C PHE A 327 1.48 -14.96 21.18
N TYR A 328 0.52 -15.74 21.68
CA TYR A 328 -0.58 -16.28 20.86
C TYR A 328 -1.46 -15.19 20.24
N GLN A 329 -1.71 -14.11 20.98
CA GLN A 329 -2.54 -13.01 20.50
C GLN A 329 -1.84 -12.23 19.39
N PHE A 330 -0.54 -12.00 19.52
CA PHE A 330 0.25 -11.36 18.47
C PHE A 330 0.33 -12.23 17.20
N LEU A 331 0.54 -13.55 17.34
CA LEU A 331 0.55 -14.46 16.20
C LEU A 331 -0.80 -14.53 15.49
N SER A 332 -1.90 -14.69 16.23
CA SER A 332 -3.24 -14.75 15.62
C SER A 332 -3.65 -13.43 14.96
N LYS A 333 -3.17 -12.29 15.46
CA LYS A 333 -3.43 -10.98 14.86
C LYS A 333 -2.65 -10.78 13.56
N GLU A 334 -1.39 -11.20 13.50
CA GLU A 334 -0.56 -11.09 12.30
C GLU A 334 -1.00 -12.10 11.22
N ALA A 335 -1.40 -13.31 11.60
CA ALA A 335 -1.89 -14.32 10.65
C ALA A 335 -3.23 -13.96 9.99
N ASN A 336 -4.04 -13.12 10.65
CA ASN A 336 -5.35 -12.67 10.18
C ASN A 336 -5.35 -11.22 9.66
N SER A 337 -4.18 -10.58 9.54
CA SER A 337 -4.00 -9.23 8.98
C SER A 337 -3.43 -9.30 7.57
#